data_AF-A0A4V4NBE7-F1
#
_entry.id   AF-A0A4V4NBE7-F1
#
_cell.length_a   1.000
_cell.length_b   1.000
_cell.length_c   1.000
_cell.angle_alpha   90.00
_cell.angle_beta   90.00
_cell.angle_gamma   90.00
#
_symmetry.space_group_name_H-M   'P 1'
#
loop_
_entity.id
_entity.type
_entity.pdbx_description
1 polymer ?
#
loop_
_entity_poly.entity_id
_entity_poly.type
_entity_poly.pdbx_seq_one_letter_code
_entity_poly.pdbx_strand_id
1 'polypeptide(L)'
;MHAKIKNPGPSNSSAAKSSKVHILQDALPDTLQELRDIAETWAQDSIKFAVVAVPTYFSEDDRNAVRQAGASIGLDVIRIVNTSTAAGIAYGIDKSDDFLHVVFLELGRENFEVSVVEVDMGVFDHRATVSDLELGKKIGGLVENQKARGNSHFRADETSLLEQTLVSVERAIQEANLTKTDIAHVVVTGEYTRAREFRDMLEPFFNGKRLTTLNDRGDSRLVPENLDHDEAVTFGAAVLADVLAGHERHSDILGRFSLQPRTLSVETVGGEALRVFQRWTMLPASKTFHLTTTVDGQTAVVVSVFQGEVPEVRKNDEVVSLRLDCVPPAPRGIPKVTLVLDMYSDDVGNLKLNATAHLVGANEDCRDGATAVLHDFSAVDSITSEEFELEAAYVYDRTGSELPGVCVNRQSRLDQHYITAEVF
;
A
#
# COMPACT_ATOMS: atom_id res chain seq x y z
N MET A 1 -4.13 -20.79 -13.97
CA MET A 1 -2.95 -20.26 -13.26
C MET A 1 -2.42 -21.25 -12.19
N HIS A 2 -3.08 -21.42 -11.04
CA HIS A 2 -2.66 -22.34 -9.98
C HIS A 2 -2.48 -23.81 -10.46
N ALA A 3 -3.33 -24.32 -11.36
CA ALA A 3 -3.28 -25.73 -11.80
C ALA A 3 -2.05 -26.15 -12.62
N LYS A 4 -1.31 -25.22 -13.23
CA LYS A 4 -0.09 -25.53 -14.02
C LYS A 4 1.20 -25.33 -13.24
N ILE A 5 1.26 -24.33 -12.36
CA ILE A 5 2.26 -24.26 -11.28
C ILE A 5 2.21 -25.55 -10.41
N LYS A 6 1.04 -26.20 -10.34
CA LYS A 6 0.84 -27.50 -9.65
C LYS A 6 1.54 -28.70 -10.30
N ASN A 7 1.94 -28.66 -11.58
CA ASN A 7 2.59 -29.78 -12.27
C ASN A 7 3.57 -29.29 -13.37
N PRO A 8 4.78 -28.83 -13.02
CA PRO A 8 5.81 -28.65 -14.01
C PRO A 8 6.15 -30.02 -14.61
N GLY A 9 6.16 -30.14 -15.94
CA GLY A 9 6.59 -31.38 -16.61
C GLY A 9 8.01 -31.78 -16.20
N PRO A 10 8.40 -33.07 -16.33
CA PRO A 10 9.70 -33.53 -15.84
C PRO A 10 10.85 -32.82 -16.57
N SER A 11 11.61 -31.99 -15.86
CA SER A 11 12.81 -31.33 -16.41
C SER A 11 14.02 -32.25 -16.25
N ASN A 12 14.56 -32.69 -17.39
CA ASN A 12 15.83 -33.41 -17.46
C ASN A 12 16.99 -32.43 -17.30
N SER A 13 17.42 -32.10 -16.08
CA SER A 13 18.82 -31.71 -15.88
C SER A 13 19.28 -31.94 -14.44
N SER A 14 20.36 -32.70 -14.32
CA SER A 14 21.05 -33.02 -13.07
C SER A 14 22.24 -32.09 -12.89
N ALA A 15 22.20 -31.17 -11.93
CA ALA A 15 23.40 -30.62 -11.28
C ALA A 15 23.04 -29.85 -10.01
N ALA A 16 23.42 -30.38 -8.85
CA ALA A 16 23.28 -29.72 -7.56
C ALA A 16 24.48 -28.80 -7.29
N LYS A 17 24.23 -27.48 -7.22
CA LYS A 17 24.85 -26.49 -6.29
C LYS A 17 24.30 -25.06 -6.55
N SER A 18 23.95 -24.37 -5.46
CA SER A 18 23.45 -22.97 -5.32
C SER A 18 22.27 -22.52 -6.21
N SER A 19 21.21 -23.33 -6.29
CA SER A 19 20.21 -23.24 -7.38
C SER A 19 18.91 -22.47 -7.13
N LYS A 20 18.63 -21.92 -5.94
CA LYS A 20 17.26 -21.40 -5.66
C LYS A 20 16.90 -20.09 -6.37
N VAL A 21 17.83 -19.14 -6.48
CA VAL A 21 17.57 -17.84 -7.15
C VAL A 21 17.51 -18.02 -8.68
N HIS A 22 18.33 -18.94 -9.23
CA HIS A 22 18.34 -19.20 -10.68
C HIS A 22 17.09 -19.91 -11.19
N ILE A 23 16.50 -20.84 -10.43
CA ILE A 23 15.33 -21.60 -10.91
C ILE A 23 14.09 -20.71 -11.12
N LEU A 24 13.93 -19.64 -10.34
CA LEU A 24 12.84 -18.68 -10.54
C LEU A 24 13.08 -17.77 -11.75
N GLN A 25 14.32 -17.28 -11.93
CA GLN A 25 14.65 -16.39 -13.05
C GLN A 25 14.52 -17.07 -14.41
N ASP A 26 14.91 -18.33 -14.52
CA ASP A 26 14.87 -19.06 -15.81
C ASP A 26 13.44 -19.45 -16.23
N ALA A 27 12.52 -19.62 -15.26
CA ALA A 27 11.13 -20.02 -15.53
C ALA A 27 10.14 -18.85 -15.64
N LEU A 28 10.54 -17.65 -15.19
CA LEU A 28 9.69 -16.45 -15.21
C LEU A 28 9.28 -16.03 -16.64
N PRO A 29 10.19 -15.94 -17.64
CA PRO A 29 9.81 -15.61 -19.01
C PRO A 29 8.79 -16.58 -19.59
N ASP A 30 9.03 -17.89 -19.44
CA ASP A 30 8.13 -18.94 -19.94
C ASP A 30 6.76 -18.86 -19.27
N THR A 31 6.73 -18.59 -17.97
CA THR A 31 5.47 -18.44 -17.21
C THR A 31 4.70 -17.20 -17.68
N LEU A 32 5.37 -16.06 -17.84
CA LEU A 32 4.74 -14.82 -18.31
C LEU A 32 4.27 -14.97 -19.78
N GLN A 33 5.03 -15.66 -20.62
CA GLN A 33 4.63 -15.93 -22.00
C GLN A 33 3.39 -16.81 -22.05
N GLU A 34 3.33 -17.87 -21.24
CA GLU A 34 2.14 -18.71 -21.20
C GLU A 34 0.89 -17.92 -20.73
N LEU A 35 1.05 -17.07 -19.72
CA LEU A 35 -0.04 -16.22 -19.24
C LEU A 35 -0.51 -15.23 -20.30
N ARG A 36 0.44 -14.64 -21.04
CA ARG A 36 0.17 -13.77 -22.18
C ARG A 36 -0.58 -14.53 -23.27
N ASP A 37 -0.13 -15.72 -23.66
CA ASP A 37 -0.77 -16.53 -24.71
C ASP A 37 -2.22 -16.87 -24.36
N ILE A 38 -2.50 -17.22 -23.09
CA ILE A 38 -3.86 -17.47 -22.60
C ILE A 38 -4.71 -16.21 -22.74
N ALA A 39 -4.19 -15.07 -22.31
CA ALA A 39 -4.91 -13.81 -22.34
C ALA A 39 -5.15 -13.30 -23.78
N GLU A 40 -4.16 -13.41 -24.68
CA GLU A 40 -4.26 -13.07 -26.11
C GLU A 40 -5.26 -14.00 -26.82
N THR A 41 -5.26 -15.30 -26.49
CA THR A 41 -6.24 -16.26 -27.00
C THR A 41 -7.67 -15.87 -26.59
N TRP A 42 -7.86 -15.41 -25.35
CA TRP A 42 -9.18 -14.98 -24.89
C TRP A 42 -9.60 -13.64 -25.49
N ALA A 43 -8.69 -12.66 -25.49
CA ALA A 43 -8.94 -11.31 -25.99
C ALA A 43 -9.04 -11.22 -27.51
N GLN A 44 -8.49 -12.21 -28.23
CA GLN A 44 -8.33 -12.19 -29.69
C GLN A 44 -7.53 -10.97 -30.17
N ASP A 45 -6.60 -10.48 -29.35
CA ASP A 45 -5.74 -9.33 -29.62
C ASP A 45 -4.38 -9.50 -28.92
N SER A 46 -3.36 -8.78 -29.40
CA SER A 46 -2.02 -8.77 -28.82
C SER A 46 -1.98 -7.98 -27.50
N ILE A 47 -1.29 -8.52 -26.51
CA ILE A 47 -1.13 -7.90 -25.19
C ILE A 47 0.32 -7.46 -25.03
N LYS A 48 0.52 -6.15 -24.87
CA LYS A 48 1.86 -5.54 -24.74
C LYS A 48 2.18 -5.07 -23.34
N PHE A 49 1.17 -4.83 -22.50
CA PHE A 49 1.33 -4.24 -21.18
C PHE A 49 0.71 -5.16 -20.12
N ALA A 50 1.35 -5.24 -18.96
CA ALA A 50 0.86 -6.04 -17.84
C ALA A 50 1.11 -5.37 -16.49
N VAL A 51 0.18 -5.62 -15.56
CA VAL A 51 0.40 -5.43 -14.12
C VAL A 51 0.63 -6.79 -13.50
N VAL A 52 1.70 -6.93 -12.73
CA VAL A 52 2.06 -8.20 -12.08
C VAL A 52 1.96 -8.06 -10.57
N ALA A 53 1.15 -8.91 -9.93
CA ALA A 53 1.08 -9.00 -8.49
C ALA A 53 2.20 -9.92 -7.94
N VAL A 54 2.91 -9.47 -6.91
CA VAL A 54 3.98 -10.22 -6.23
C VAL A 54 3.81 -10.18 -4.71
N PRO A 55 4.31 -11.17 -3.95
CA PRO A 55 4.31 -11.12 -2.50
C PRO A 55 5.08 -9.91 -1.94
N THR A 56 4.73 -9.43 -0.75
CA THR A 56 5.40 -8.27 -0.15
C THR A 56 6.88 -8.51 0.12
N TYR A 57 7.29 -9.77 0.37
CA TYR A 57 8.69 -10.12 0.63
C TYR A 57 9.61 -10.03 -0.61
N PHE A 58 9.06 -9.87 -1.82
CA PHE A 58 9.87 -9.70 -3.02
C PHE A 58 10.74 -8.45 -2.89
N SER A 59 12.06 -8.66 -2.97
CA SER A 59 13.05 -7.58 -2.99
C SER A 59 12.96 -6.77 -4.28
N GLU A 60 13.65 -5.63 -4.33
CA GLU A 60 13.77 -4.87 -5.59
C GLU A 60 14.44 -5.69 -6.70
N ASP A 61 15.41 -6.54 -6.35
CA ASP A 61 16.04 -7.44 -7.32
C ASP A 61 15.05 -8.47 -7.88
N ASP A 62 14.19 -9.04 -7.03
CA ASP A 62 13.14 -9.97 -7.47
C ASP A 62 12.12 -9.27 -8.38
N ARG A 63 11.72 -8.04 -8.03
CA ARG A 63 10.81 -7.21 -8.83
C ARG A 63 11.43 -6.84 -10.16
N ASN A 64 12.71 -6.49 -10.19
CA ASN A 64 13.44 -6.22 -11.42
C ASN A 64 13.57 -7.46 -12.29
N ALA A 65 13.76 -8.63 -11.70
CA ALA A 65 13.76 -9.90 -12.43
C ALA A 65 12.42 -10.16 -13.13
N VAL A 66 11.29 -9.86 -12.48
CA VAL A 66 9.95 -9.95 -13.11
C VAL A 66 9.83 -8.98 -14.30
N ARG A 67 10.29 -7.73 -14.16
CA ARG A 67 10.28 -6.76 -15.27
C ARG A 67 11.15 -7.21 -16.44
N GLN A 68 12.37 -7.67 -16.14
CA GLN A 68 13.30 -8.16 -17.16
C GLN A 68 12.75 -9.40 -17.88
N ALA A 69 12.12 -10.32 -17.14
CA ALA A 69 11.45 -11.48 -17.73
C ALA A 69 10.33 -11.06 -18.69
N GLY A 70 9.47 -10.10 -18.30
CA GLY A 70 8.46 -9.54 -19.19
C GLY A 70 9.08 -8.89 -20.43
N ALA A 71 10.09 -8.04 -20.25
CA ALA A 71 10.77 -7.37 -21.37
C ALA A 71 11.38 -8.37 -22.36
N SER A 72 11.93 -9.49 -21.86
CA SER A 72 12.54 -10.53 -22.70
C SER A 72 11.55 -11.22 -23.65
N ILE A 73 10.26 -11.19 -23.33
CA ILE A 73 9.17 -11.76 -24.15
C ILE A 73 8.31 -10.67 -24.83
N GLY A 74 8.78 -9.42 -24.82
CA GLY A 74 8.05 -8.28 -25.38
C GLY A 74 6.75 -7.95 -24.65
N LEU A 75 6.70 -8.20 -23.34
CA LEU A 75 5.62 -7.81 -22.44
C LEU A 75 6.13 -6.74 -21.45
N ASP A 76 5.63 -5.52 -21.58
CA ASP A 76 5.99 -4.42 -20.71
C ASP A 76 5.25 -4.52 -19.36
N VAL A 77 6.00 -4.78 -18.29
CA VAL A 77 5.46 -4.85 -16.93
C VAL A 77 5.39 -3.43 -16.37
N ILE A 78 4.33 -2.71 -16.75
CA ILE A 78 4.10 -1.30 -16.40
C ILE A 78 3.93 -1.07 -14.90
N ARG A 79 3.54 -2.10 -14.14
CA ARG A 79 3.43 -2.03 -12.68
C ARG A 79 3.65 -3.39 -12.04
N ILE A 80 4.34 -3.37 -10.91
CA ILE A 80 4.35 -4.47 -9.95
C ILE A 80 3.59 -4.00 -8.71
N VAL A 81 2.63 -4.81 -8.25
CA VAL A 81 1.77 -4.51 -7.08
C VAL A 81 1.90 -5.63 -6.05
N ASN A 82 1.72 -5.32 -4.76
CA ASN A 82 1.70 -6.37 -3.75
C ASN A 82 0.40 -7.19 -3.89
N THR A 83 0.48 -8.51 -3.61
CA THR A 83 -0.68 -9.42 -3.63
C THR A 83 -1.79 -8.94 -2.71
N SER A 84 -1.46 -8.50 -1.49
CA SER A 84 -2.42 -7.95 -0.53
C SER A 84 -3.08 -6.65 -1.02
N THR A 85 -2.33 -5.76 -1.68
CA THR A 85 -2.88 -4.56 -2.30
C THR A 85 -3.82 -4.90 -3.45
N ALA A 86 -3.45 -5.85 -4.31
CA ALA A 86 -4.32 -6.30 -5.40
C ALA A 86 -5.60 -6.95 -4.85
N ALA A 87 -5.50 -7.80 -3.83
CA ALA A 87 -6.67 -8.34 -3.13
C ALA A 87 -7.54 -7.24 -2.51
N GLY A 88 -6.90 -6.18 -1.98
CA GLY A 88 -7.55 -4.96 -1.51
C GLY A 88 -8.38 -4.30 -2.60
N ILE A 89 -7.75 -3.97 -3.72
CA ILE A 89 -8.42 -3.36 -4.88
C ILE A 89 -9.63 -4.21 -5.32
N ALA A 90 -9.44 -5.53 -5.45
CA ALA A 90 -10.52 -6.46 -5.78
C ALA A 90 -11.67 -6.42 -4.75
N TYR A 91 -11.33 -6.25 -3.47
CA TYR A 91 -12.30 -6.22 -2.39
C TYR A 91 -13.05 -4.89 -2.28
N GLY A 92 -12.40 -3.73 -2.49
CA GLY A 92 -13.02 -2.43 -2.20
C GLY A 92 -13.45 -1.62 -3.43
N ILE A 93 -13.25 -2.11 -4.65
CA ILE A 93 -13.65 -1.41 -5.89
C ILE A 93 -15.13 -0.99 -5.90
N ASP A 94 -16.00 -1.71 -5.21
CA ASP A 94 -17.45 -1.51 -5.13
C ASP A 94 -17.90 -0.93 -3.77
N LYS A 95 -16.98 -0.64 -2.85
CA LYS A 95 -17.27 -0.16 -1.49
C LYS A 95 -17.08 1.35 -1.43
N SER A 96 -18.10 2.09 -1.85
CA SER A 96 -18.05 3.56 -1.94
C SER A 96 -18.35 4.29 -0.64
N ASP A 97 -19.03 3.65 0.32
CA ASP A 97 -19.66 4.37 1.45
C ASP A 97 -19.23 3.86 2.84
N ASP A 98 -18.28 2.91 2.91
CA ASP A 98 -17.90 2.26 4.17
C ASP A 98 -16.47 2.61 4.61
N PHE A 99 -16.32 3.07 5.86
CA PHE A 99 -15.04 3.09 6.58
C PHE A 99 -14.86 1.76 7.33
N LEU A 100 -13.89 0.95 6.90
CA LEU A 100 -13.70 -0.42 7.39
C LEU A 100 -12.23 -0.73 7.63
N HIS A 101 -11.91 -1.35 8.75
CA HIS A 101 -10.65 -2.06 8.89
C HIS A 101 -10.83 -3.51 8.41
N VAL A 102 -9.96 -3.93 7.49
CA VAL A 102 -10.02 -5.23 6.82
C VAL A 102 -8.69 -5.93 6.98
N VAL A 103 -8.74 -7.21 7.39
CA VAL A 103 -7.55 -8.07 7.42
C VAL A 103 -7.50 -8.86 6.11
N PHE A 104 -6.42 -8.71 5.36
CA PHE A 104 -6.07 -9.55 4.22
C PHE A 104 -5.06 -10.60 4.68
N LEU A 105 -5.46 -11.87 4.64
CA LEU A 105 -4.61 -12.99 5.00
C LEU A 105 -4.28 -13.78 3.74
N GLU A 106 -3.00 -13.96 3.44
CA GLU A 106 -2.52 -14.80 2.36
C GLU A 106 -1.81 -16.03 2.94
N LEU A 107 -2.25 -17.23 2.56
CA LEU A 107 -1.55 -18.47 2.88
C LEU A 107 -1.37 -19.31 1.62
N GLY A 108 -0.13 -19.31 1.14
CA GLY A 108 0.33 -20.08 -0.01
C GLY A 108 1.29 -21.20 0.37
N ARG A 109 1.90 -21.82 -0.65
CA ARG A 109 2.87 -22.91 -0.46
C ARG A 109 4.14 -22.49 0.28
N GLU A 110 4.62 -21.29 0.00
CA GLU A 110 5.86 -20.77 0.58
C GLU A 110 5.66 -19.48 1.38
N ASN A 111 4.51 -18.82 1.23
CA ASN A 111 4.23 -17.52 1.81
C ASN A 111 3.12 -17.61 2.85
N PHE A 112 3.29 -16.87 3.94
CA PHE A 112 2.22 -16.53 4.85
C PHE A 112 2.34 -15.04 5.19
N GLU A 113 1.28 -14.29 4.92
CA GLU A 113 1.22 -12.84 5.10
C GLU A 113 -0.11 -12.43 5.70
N VAL A 114 -0.08 -11.43 6.58
CA VAL A 114 -1.25 -10.76 7.12
C VAL A 114 -1.05 -9.27 6.94
N SER A 115 -2.01 -8.63 6.29
CA SER A 115 -2.03 -7.18 6.04
C SER A 115 -3.31 -6.58 6.63
N VAL A 116 -3.18 -5.57 7.48
CA VAL A 116 -4.29 -4.79 8.03
C VAL A 116 -4.44 -3.53 7.19
N VAL A 117 -5.59 -3.38 6.57
CA VAL A 117 -5.87 -2.30 5.63
C VAL A 117 -7.12 -1.58 6.07
N GLU A 118 -7.02 -0.26 6.16
CA GLU A 118 -8.17 0.61 6.26
C GLU A 118 -8.71 0.88 4.85
N VAL A 119 -10.01 0.66 4.67
CA VAL A 119 -10.73 0.93 3.44
C VAL A 119 -11.71 2.06 3.74
N ASP A 120 -11.56 3.18 3.05
CA ASP A 120 -12.45 4.34 3.19
C ASP A 120 -12.74 4.93 1.81
N MET A 121 -14.00 4.85 1.36
CA MET A 121 -14.42 5.36 0.04
C MET A 121 -13.52 4.92 -1.13
N GLY A 122 -13.07 3.66 -1.14
CA GLY A 122 -12.15 3.13 -2.15
C GLY A 122 -10.67 3.50 -1.96
N VAL A 123 -10.33 4.25 -0.92
CA VAL A 123 -8.95 4.48 -0.46
C VAL A 123 -8.51 3.31 0.40
N PHE A 124 -7.33 2.76 0.11
CA PHE A 124 -6.72 1.68 0.88
C PHE A 124 -5.50 2.22 1.61
N ASP A 125 -5.61 2.45 2.92
CA ASP A 125 -4.48 2.83 3.78
C ASP A 125 -3.94 1.59 4.49
N HIS A 126 -2.67 1.30 4.25
CA HIS A 126 -2.03 0.13 4.77
C HIS A 126 -1.50 0.42 6.18
N ARG A 127 -2.06 -0.27 7.19
CA ARG A 127 -1.76 0.01 8.59
C ARG A 127 -0.61 -0.84 9.12
N ALA A 128 -0.57 -2.12 8.77
CA ALA A 128 0.50 -3.05 9.18
C ALA A 128 0.56 -4.29 8.28
N THR A 129 1.76 -4.81 8.03
CA THR A 129 1.99 -6.12 7.40
C THR A 129 2.92 -6.94 8.26
N VAL A 130 2.48 -8.17 8.51
CA VAL A 130 3.32 -9.23 9.04
C VAL A 130 3.49 -10.30 7.97
N SER A 131 4.73 -10.64 7.65
CA SER A 131 5.07 -11.81 6.81
C SER A 131 5.91 -12.80 7.60
N ASP A 132 5.64 -14.10 7.44
CA ASP A 132 6.44 -15.20 7.99
C ASP A 132 6.66 -16.29 6.95
N LEU A 133 7.75 -16.14 6.20
CA LEU A 133 8.15 -17.06 5.14
C LEU A 133 8.48 -18.47 5.67
N GLU A 134 9.06 -18.58 6.86
CA GLU A 134 9.46 -19.88 7.42
C GLU A 134 8.24 -20.65 7.93
N LEU A 135 7.28 -19.96 8.56
CA LEU A 135 5.99 -20.56 8.89
C LEU A 135 5.22 -20.96 7.63
N GLY A 136 5.18 -20.08 6.62
CA GLY A 136 4.57 -20.35 5.31
C GLY A 136 5.10 -21.63 4.68
N LYS A 137 6.42 -21.81 4.58
CA LYS A 137 7.04 -23.05 4.05
C LYS A 137 6.72 -24.30 4.87
N LYS A 138 6.69 -24.21 6.20
CA LYS A 138 6.41 -25.37 7.05
C LYS A 138 4.96 -25.82 6.88
N ILE A 139 3.99 -24.88 6.89
CA ILE A 139 2.58 -25.15 6.58
C ILE A 139 2.46 -25.67 5.15
N GLY A 140 3.20 -25.04 4.23
CA GLY A 140 3.59 -25.51 2.91
C GLY A 140 3.72 -27.02 2.80
N GLY A 141 4.77 -27.52 3.44
CA GLY A 141 5.09 -28.95 3.49
C GLY A 141 4.04 -29.79 4.21
N LEU A 142 3.38 -29.26 5.25
CA LEU A 142 2.30 -29.98 5.93
C LEU A 142 1.12 -30.28 5.01
N VAL A 143 0.64 -29.28 4.28
CA VAL A 143 -0.50 -29.42 3.36
C VAL A 143 -0.16 -30.39 2.22
N GLU A 144 1.05 -30.32 1.65
CA GLU A 144 1.47 -31.26 0.61
C GLU A 144 1.61 -32.70 1.15
N ASN A 145 2.16 -32.88 2.35
CA ASN A 145 2.23 -34.19 3.00
C ASN A 145 0.84 -34.75 3.32
N GLN A 146 -0.09 -33.90 3.75
CA GLN A 146 -1.48 -34.29 3.99
C GLN A 146 -2.16 -34.74 2.69
N LYS A 147 -2.01 -33.98 1.60
CA LYS A 147 -2.51 -34.33 0.26
C LYS A 147 -1.91 -35.67 -0.22
N ALA A 148 -0.61 -35.87 -0.06
CA ALA A 148 0.07 -37.11 -0.45
C ALA A 148 -0.41 -38.34 0.31
N ARG A 149 -0.88 -38.18 1.56
CA ARG A 149 -1.48 -39.25 2.37
C ARG A 149 -2.93 -39.55 1.99
N GLY A 150 -3.57 -38.73 1.16
CA GLY A 150 -4.99 -38.85 0.82
C GLY A 150 -5.93 -38.61 2.00
N ASN A 151 -5.47 -37.93 3.05
CA ASN A 151 -6.25 -37.62 4.24
C ASN A 151 -6.81 -36.19 4.16
N SER A 152 -8.01 -35.98 4.71
CA SER A 152 -8.65 -34.66 4.75
C SER A 152 -8.39 -33.89 6.04
N HIS A 153 -7.70 -34.49 7.03
CA HIS A 153 -7.52 -33.92 8.37
C HIS A 153 -6.06 -33.79 8.79
N PHE A 154 -5.76 -32.72 9.52
CA PHE A 154 -4.48 -32.50 10.18
C PHE A 154 -4.40 -33.28 11.50
N ARG A 155 -3.20 -33.75 11.84
CA ARG A 155 -2.89 -34.35 13.15
C ARG A 155 -2.75 -33.25 14.20
N ALA A 156 -2.85 -33.61 15.49
CA ALA A 156 -2.76 -32.65 16.59
C ALA A 156 -1.44 -31.83 16.58
N ASP A 157 -0.32 -32.46 16.23
CA ASP A 157 0.97 -31.78 16.07
C ASP A 157 0.99 -30.83 14.86
N GLU A 158 0.27 -31.17 13.79
CA GLU A 158 0.12 -30.35 12.58
C GLU A 158 -0.81 -29.14 12.84
N THR A 159 -1.86 -29.31 13.66
CA THR A 159 -2.75 -28.22 14.10
C THR A 159 -1.99 -27.15 14.88
N SER A 160 -1.03 -27.52 15.73
CA SER A 160 -0.22 -26.56 16.49
C SER A 160 0.61 -25.61 15.60
N LEU A 161 0.95 -26.05 14.38
CA LEU A 161 1.62 -25.19 13.42
C LEU A 161 0.65 -24.20 12.76
N LEU A 162 -0.58 -24.64 12.47
CA LEU A 162 -1.62 -23.74 12.00
C LEU A 162 -1.93 -22.67 13.07
N GLU A 163 -1.98 -23.04 14.35
CA GLU A 163 -2.21 -22.10 15.46
C GLU A 163 -1.17 -20.98 15.55
N GLN A 164 0.08 -21.21 15.10
CA GLN A 164 1.11 -20.16 15.04
C GLN A 164 0.74 -19.04 14.06
N THR A 165 -0.10 -19.31 13.05
CA THR A 165 -0.59 -18.26 12.15
C THR A 165 -1.40 -17.20 12.89
N LEU A 166 -2.15 -17.58 13.92
CA LEU A 166 -2.93 -16.65 14.75
C LEU A 166 -2.05 -15.66 15.50
N VAL A 167 -0.82 -16.05 15.86
CA VAL A 167 0.14 -15.15 16.51
C VAL A 167 0.56 -14.03 15.57
N SER A 168 0.81 -14.33 14.29
CA SER A 168 1.10 -13.32 13.28
C SER A 168 -0.11 -12.43 12.98
N VAL A 169 -1.32 -13.01 12.99
CA VAL A 169 -2.56 -12.24 12.81
C VAL A 169 -2.75 -11.26 13.97
N GLU A 170 -2.59 -11.73 15.21
CA GLU A 170 -2.63 -10.88 16.40
C GLU A 170 -1.60 -9.76 16.32
N ARG A 171 -0.36 -10.10 15.95
CA ARG A 171 0.72 -9.11 15.81
C ARG A 171 0.38 -8.04 14.77
N ALA A 172 -0.13 -8.41 13.61
CA ALA A 172 -0.50 -7.44 12.58
C ALA A 172 -1.60 -6.47 13.06
N ILE A 173 -2.60 -6.98 13.79
CA ILE A 173 -3.67 -6.17 14.38
C ILE A 173 -3.10 -5.21 15.43
N GLN A 174 -2.19 -5.68 16.27
CA GLN A 174 -1.54 -4.84 17.29
C GLN A 174 -0.62 -3.78 16.68
N GLU A 175 0.17 -4.12 15.66
CA GLU A 175 1.01 -3.16 14.94
C GLU A 175 0.19 -2.08 14.23
N ALA A 176 -1.06 -2.39 13.84
CA ALA A 176 -2.01 -1.42 13.31
C ALA A 176 -2.68 -0.53 14.38
N ASN A 177 -2.37 -0.72 15.67
CA ASN A 177 -3.03 -0.11 16.81
C ASN A 177 -4.55 -0.37 16.86
N LEU A 178 -4.96 -1.58 16.48
CA LEU A 178 -6.36 -2.00 16.47
C LEU A 178 -6.59 -3.19 17.40
N THR A 179 -7.86 -3.51 17.61
CA THR A 179 -8.32 -4.72 18.28
C THR A 179 -9.15 -5.58 17.32
N LYS A 180 -9.38 -6.85 17.67
CA LYS A 180 -10.19 -7.78 16.84
C LYS A 180 -11.62 -7.30 16.62
N THR A 181 -12.16 -6.50 17.55
CA THR A 181 -13.49 -5.92 17.42
C THR A 181 -13.55 -4.88 16.31
N ASP A 182 -12.46 -4.15 16.08
CA ASP A 182 -12.36 -3.08 15.07
C ASP A 182 -12.27 -3.63 13.64
N ILE A 183 -11.84 -4.89 13.47
CA ILE A 183 -11.74 -5.55 12.17
C ILE A 183 -13.12 -5.89 11.62
N ALA A 184 -13.61 -5.16 10.63
CA ALA A 184 -14.92 -5.41 10.02
C ALA A 184 -14.96 -6.73 9.24
N HIS A 185 -13.93 -6.99 8.43
CA HIS A 185 -13.88 -8.16 7.55
C HIS A 185 -12.50 -8.83 7.58
N VAL A 186 -12.52 -10.15 7.36
CA VAL A 186 -11.31 -10.96 7.19
C VAL A 186 -11.41 -11.60 5.81
N VAL A 187 -10.54 -11.16 4.90
CA VAL A 187 -10.43 -11.65 3.53
C VAL A 187 -9.25 -12.61 3.48
N VAL A 188 -9.51 -13.86 3.13
CA VAL A 188 -8.47 -14.90 3.01
C VAL A 188 -8.17 -15.18 1.53
N THR A 189 -6.90 -15.33 1.19
CA THR A 189 -6.42 -15.58 -0.18
C THR A 189 -5.35 -16.68 -0.18
N GLY A 190 -5.20 -17.36 -1.32
CA GLY A 190 -4.23 -18.43 -1.50
C GLY A 190 -4.76 -19.83 -1.20
N GLU A 191 -4.24 -20.82 -1.94
CA GLU A 191 -4.79 -22.16 -2.04
C GLU A 191 -4.94 -22.86 -0.68
N TYR A 192 -4.03 -22.57 0.25
CA TYR A 192 -3.93 -23.33 1.50
C TYR A 192 -4.91 -22.81 2.56
N THR A 193 -5.54 -21.65 2.33
CA THR A 193 -6.68 -21.15 3.12
C THR A 193 -7.96 -21.98 2.93
N ARG A 194 -7.99 -22.91 1.97
CA ARG A 194 -9.10 -23.86 1.76
C ARG A 194 -9.16 -24.96 2.81
N ALA A 195 -8.08 -25.17 3.58
CA ALA A 195 -8.06 -26.11 4.69
C ALA A 195 -9.17 -25.77 5.69
N ARG A 196 -10.04 -26.74 5.98
CA ARG A 196 -11.18 -26.52 6.89
C ARG A 196 -10.69 -26.14 8.28
N GLU A 197 -9.68 -26.84 8.78
CA GLU A 197 -9.09 -26.62 10.09
C GLU A 197 -8.52 -25.20 10.24
N PHE A 198 -7.98 -24.63 9.15
CA PHE A 198 -7.51 -23.26 9.13
C PHE A 198 -8.66 -22.24 9.28
N ARG A 199 -9.79 -22.49 8.60
CA ARG A 199 -10.99 -21.64 8.69
C ARG A 199 -11.68 -21.77 10.05
N ASP A 200 -11.85 -23.00 10.53
CA ASP A 200 -12.46 -23.34 11.82
C ASP A 200 -11.69 -22.73 13.00
N MET A 201 -10.39 -22.43 12.81
CA MET A 201 -9.54 -21.75 13.79
C MET A 201 -9.65 -20.22 13.75
N LEU A 202 -9.82 -19.63 12.56
CA LEU A 202 -9.91 -18.18 12.40
C LEU A 202 -11.27 -17.62 12.87
N GLU A 203 -12.38 -18.32 12.62
CA GLU A 203 -13.71 -17.81 13.02
C GLU A 203 -13.82 -17.57 14.54
N PRO A 204 -13.44 -18.51 15.43
CA PRO A 204 -13.42 -18.25 16.88
C PRO A 204 -12.43 -17.16 17.26
N PHE A 205 -11.28 -17.06 16.58
CA PHE A 205 -10.29 -16.03 16.84
C PHE A 205 -10.86 -14.62 16.61
N PHE A 206 -11.70 -14.44 15.59
CA PHE A 206 -12.40 -13.19 15.29
C PHE A 206 -13.81 -13.12 15.92
N ASN A 207 -14.02 -13.74 17.09
CA ASN A 207 -15.28 -13.68 17.85
C ASN A 207 -16.51 -14.18 17.07
N GLY A 208 -16.35 -15.19 16.22
CA GLY A 208 -17.41 -15.77 15.40
C GLY A 208 -17.75 -14.96 14.15
N LYS A 209 -16.95 -13.94 13.80
CA LYS A 209 -17.07 -13.26 12.50
C LYS A 209 -16.81 -14.27 11.38
N ARG A 210 -17.76 -14.38 10.45
CA ARG A 210 -17.59 -15.20 9.25
C ARG A 210 -16.47 -14.63 8.40
N LEU A 211 -15.58 -15.51 7.94
CA LEU A 211 -14.55 -15.15 6.96
C LEU A 211 -15.25 -14.71 5.68
N THR A 212 -14.93 -13.51 5.21
CA THR A 212 -15.50 -13.00 3.98
C THR A 212 -14.73 -13.62 2.83
N THR A 213 -15.40 -14.49 2.08
CA THR A 213 -14.92 -14.93 0.78
C THR A 213 -15.48 -13.94 -0.26
N LEU A 214 -14.77 -13.66 -1.36
CA LEU A 214 -15.30 -12.74 -2.39
C LEU A 214 -16.60 -13.25 -3.04
N ASN A 215 -16.98 -14.50 -2.74
CA ASN A 215 -18.22 -15.18 -3.16
C ASN A 215 -19.44 -14.90 -2.28
N ASP A 216 -19.26 -14.34 -1.08
CA ASP A 216 -20.39 -14.05 -0.18
C ASP A 216 -21.16 -12.78 -0.56
N ARG A 217 -20.89 -12.23 -1.76
CA ARG A 217 -21.43 -10.97 -2.29
C ARG A 217 -22.60 -11.23 -3.23
N GLY A 218 -23.82 -11.13 -2.70
CA GLY A 218 -25.04 -11.06 -3.52
C GLY A 218 -25.37 -9.63 -4.02
N ASP A 219 -24.51 -8.66 -3.71
CA ASP A 219 -24.74 -7.22 -3.84
C ASP A 219 -23.72 -6.48 -4.73
N SER A 220 -22.59 -7.11 -5.06
CA SER A 220 -21.58 -6.51 -5.94
C SER A 220 -21.97 -6.60 -7.41
N ARG A 221 -21.98 -5.45 -8.12
CA ARG A 221 -22.13 -5.40 -9.58
C ARG A 221 -20.82 -5.61 -10.35
N LEU A 222 -19.67 -5.49 -9.68
CA LEU A 222 -18.35 -5.47 -10.30
C LEU A 222 -17.50 -6.71 -10.00
N VAL A 223 -17.72 -7.35 -8.85
CA VAL A 223 -17.00 -8.56 -8.45
C VAL A 223 -17.85 -9.78 -8.88
N PRO A 224 -17.29 -10.74 -9.64
CA PRO A 224 -18.02 -11.96 -9.99
C PRO A 224 -18.53 -12.68 -8.74
N GLU A 225 -19.80 -13.13 -8.75
CA GLU A 225 -20.46 -13.84 -7.62
C GLU A 225 -19.69 -15.10 -7.15
N ASN A 226 -18.74 -15.60 -7.93
CA ASN A 226 -17.93 -16.79 -7.66
C ASN A 226 -16.43 -16.56 -7.87
N LEU A 227 -15.90 -15.38 -7.52
CA LEU A 227 -14.46 -15.13 -7.53
C LEU A 227 -13.71 -15.97 -6.48
N ASP A 228 -13.00 -16.99 -6.96
CA ASP A 228 -12.20 -17.87 -6.11
C ASP A 228 -11.15 -17.08 -5.30
N HIS A 229 -10.77 -17.59 -4.12
CA HIS A 229 -9.77 -16.98 -3.23
C HIS A 229 -8.41 -16.81 -3.93
N ASP A 230 -8.16 -17.64 -4.95
CA ASP A 230 -6.95 -17.63 -5.78
C ASP A 230 -7.05 -16.64 -6.96
N GLU A 231 -8.25 -16.11 -7.25
CA GLU A 231 -8.52 -15.19 -8.37
C GLU A 231 -8.66 -13.74 -7.93
N ALA A 232 -8.91 -13.49 -6.63
CA ALA A 232 -8.93 -12.17 -5.99
C ALA A 232 -7.78 -11.26 -6.42
N VAL A 233 -6.56 -11.76 -6.27
CA VAL A 233 -5.32 -11.03 -6.59
C VAL A 233 -5.25 -10.71 -8.08
N THR A 234 -5.62 -11.68 -8.93
CA THR A 234 -5.58 -11.51 -10.40
C THR A 234 -6.60 -10.49 -10.85
N PHE A 235 -7.81 -10.51 -10.27
CA PHE A 235 -8.85 -9.52 -10.54
C PHE A 235 -8.41 -8.11 -10.16
N GLY A 236 -7.84 -7.92 -8.96
CA GLY A 236 -7.36 -6.60 -8.54
C GLY A 236 -6.19 -6.09 -9.37
N ALA A 237 -5.28 -6.97 -9.78
CA ALA A 237 -4.21 -6.60 -10.72
C ALA A 237 -4.76 -6.19 -12.10
N ALA A 238 -5.79 -6.88 -12.59
CA ALA A 238 -6.47 -6.54 -13.84
C ALA A 238 -7.22 -5.21 -13.75
N VAL A 239 -7.89 -4.94 -12.63
CA VAL A 239 -8.50 -3.64 -12.34
C VAL A 239 -7.44 -2.53 -12.39
N LEU A 240 -6.32 -2.71 -11.71
CA LEU A 240 -5.22 -1.74 -11.73
C LEU A 240 -4.65 -1.56 -13.14
N ALA A 241 -4.57 -2.61 -13.95
CA ALA A 241 -4.16 -2.53 -15.34
C ALA A 241 -5.15 -1.71 -16.19
N ASP A 242 -6.46 -1.90 -15.99
CA ASP A 242 -7.51 -1.13 -16.68
C ASP A 242 -7.42 0.37 -16.34
N VAL A 243 -7.19 0.68 -15.05
CA VAL A 243 -6.96 2.05 -14.55
C VAL A 243 -5.73 2.68 -15.20
N LEU A 244 -4.59 1.98 -15.19
CA LEU A 244 -3.34 2.50 -15.77
C LEU A 244 -3.40 2.65 -17.29
N ALA A 245 -4.19 1.80 -17.96
CA ALA A 245 -4.38 1.86 -19.40
C ALA A 245 -5.36 2.98 -19.84
N GLY A 246 -5.95 3.73 -18.90
CA GLY A 246 -6.89 4.80 -19.19
C GLY A 246 -8.20 4.33 -19.84
N HIS A 247 -8.54 3.03 -19.71
CA HIS A 247 -9.78 2.50 -20.27
C HIS A 247 -10.93 2.81 -19.31
N GLU A 248 -11.77 3.76 -19.70
CA GLU A 248 -12.95 4.26 -18.99
C GLU A 248 -14.11 3.25 -18.86
N ARG A 249 -13.88 1.93 -18.97
CA ARG A 249 -14.97 0.93 -18.90
C ARG A 249 -15.65 0.87 -17.54
N HIS A 250 -14.99 1.44 -16.53
CA HIS A 250 -15.50 1.64 -15.19
C HIS A 250 -15.57 3.14 -14.84
N SER A 251 -15.75 4.06 -15.80
CA SER A 251 -15.74 5.53 -15.60
C SER A 251 -16.55 6.01 -14.40
N ASP A 252 -17.65 5.33 -14.10
CA ASP A 252 -18.56 5.66 -13.01
C ASP A 252 -17.96 5.40 -11.62
N ILE A 253 -16.95 4.52 -11.54
CA ILE A 253 -16.30 4.04 -10.30
C ILE A 253 -14.79 4.31 -10.30
N LEU A 254 -14.10 4.22 -11.43
CA LEU A 254 -12.64 4.37 -11.59
C LEU A 254 -12.21 5.59 -12.39
N GLY A 255 -13.11 6.22 -13.16
CA GLY A 255 -12.81 7.43 -13.96
C GLY A 255 -12.54 8.68 -13.12
N ARG A 256 -12.55 8.55 -11.79
CA ARG A 256 -12.25 9.62 -10.84
C ARG A 256 -10.90 9.46 -10.15
N PHE A 257 -10.20 8.33 -10.38
CA PHE A 257 -9.04 7.99 -9.58
C PHE A 257 -7.70 8.20 -10.29
N SER A 258 -6.86 9.10 -9.75
CA SER A 258 -5.46 9.28 -10.15
C SER A 258 -4.53 8.74 -9.06
N LEU A 259 -3.29 8.38 -9.39
CA LEU A 259 -2.31 7.92 -8.39
C LEU A 259 -1.31 9.02 -8.07
N GLN A 260 -1.12 9.32 -6.78
CA GLN A 260 -0.04 10.18 -6.31
C GLN A 260 1.31 9.46 -6.45
N PRO A 261 2.39 10.08 -6.96
CA PRO A 261 3.63 9.35 -7.19
C PRO A 261 4.70 9.51 -6.08
N ARG A 262 4.57 10.52 -5.21
CA ARG A 262 5.51 10.80 -4.10
C ARG A 262 4.76 11.02 -2.81
N THR A 263 5.29 10.56 -1.68
CA THR A 263 4.70 10.73 -0.35
C THR A 263 4.56 12.21 0.02
N LEU A 264 3.41 12.59 0.58
CA LEU A 264 3.18 13.85 1.28
C LEU A 264 3.30 13.64 2.79
N SER A 265 4.06 14.51 3.45
CA SER A 265 4.29 14.49 4.89
C SER A 265 4.05 15.87 5.50
N VAL A 266 3.50 15.90 6.72
CA VAL A 266 3.39 17.11 7.54
C VAL A 266 4.54 17.11 8.53
N GLU A 267 5.20 18.25 8.67
CA GLU A 267 6.21 18.43 9.73
C GLU A 267 5.52 18.58 11.09
N THR A 268 6.03 17.82 12.08
CA THR A 268 5.62 17.91 13.48
C THR A 268 6.77 18.41 14.36
N VAL A 269 6.50 18.64 15.66
CA VAL A 269 7.53 19.02 16.64
C VAL A 269 8.75 18.08 16.56
N GLY A 270 9.93 18.68 16.65
CA GLY A 270 11.19 17.93 16.66
C GLY A 270 11.74 17.62 15.27
N GLY A 271 11.08 18.10 14.21
CA GLY A 271 11.48 17.84 12.82
C GLY A 271 11.10 16.45 12.34
N GLU A 272 10.19 15.78 13.05
CA GLU A 272 9.63 14.49 12.64
C GLU A 272 8.64 14.66 11.48
N ALA A 273 8.51 13.60 10.68
CA ALA A 273 7.65 13.56 9.50
C ALA A 273 6.41 12.72 9.79
N LEU A 274 5.23 13.33 9.83
CA LEU A 274 3.97 12.60 9.78
C LEU A 274 3.61 12.34 8.32
N ARG A 275 3.78 11.11 7.84
CA ARG A 275 3.38 10.73 6.48
C ARG A 275 1.85 10.74 6.37
N VAL A 276 1.31 11.61 5.53
CA VAL A 276 -0.14 11.83 5.38
C VAL A 276 -0.71 10.96 4.27
N PHE A 277 -0.18 11.14 3.06
CA PHE A 277 -0.54 10.38 1.86
C PHE A 277 0.73 9.76 1.32
N GLN A 278 0.80 8.43 1.30
CA GLN A 278 1.98 7.74 0.81
C GLN A 278 2.04 7.82 -0.72
N ARG A 279 3.22 7.57 -1.28
CA ARG A 279 3.31 7.28 -2.71
C ARG A 279 2.27 6.20 -3.08
N TRP A 280 1.61 6.42 -4.21
CA TRP A 280 0.54 5.61 -4.80
C TRP A 280 -0.81 5.68 -4.10
N THR A 281 -1.04 6.69 -3.25
CA THR A 281 -2.40 7.01 -2.80
C THR A 281 -3.30 7.32 -4.01
N MET A 282 -4.47 6.67 -4.05
CA MET A 282 -5.54 6.93 -5.02
C MET A 282 -6.21 8.28 -4.70
N LEU A 283 -6.43 9.10 -5.72
CA LEU A 283 -6.93 10.48 -5.62
C LEU A 283 -8.25 10.62 -6.38
N PRO A 284 -9.28 11.31 -5.88
CA PRO A 284 -9.20 12.26 -4.79
C PRO A 284 -9.10 11.57 -3.43
N ALA A 285 -8.30 12.15 -2.55
CA ALA A 285 -8.12 11.70 -1.17
C ALA A 285 -8.19 12.93 -0.25
N SER A 286 -8.84 12.79 0.89
CA SER A 286 -8.88 13.85 1.92
C SER A 286 -8.50 13.27 3.26
N LYS A 287 -7.72 14.00 4.05
CA LYS A 287 -7.35 13.60 5.41
C LYS A 287 -7.44 14.79 6.34
N THR A 288 -8.13 14.58 7.45
CA THR A 288 -8.31 15.59 8.51
C THR A 288 -7.49 15.22 9.73
N PHE A 289 -6.72 16.18 10.23
CA PHE A 289 -5.88 16.05 11.41
C PHE A 289 -6.33 17.03 12.49
N HIS A 290 -6.26 16.58 13.73
CA HIS A 290 -6.39 17.43 14.90
C HIS A 290 -5.01 17.63 15.52
N LEU A 291 -4.60 18.88 15.54
CA LEU A 291 -3.29 19.36 15.96
C LEU A 291 -3.45 20.25 17.18
N THR A 292 -2.38 20.40 17.96
CA THR A 292 -2.39 21.28 19.13
C THR A 292 -1.06 21.99 19.34
N THR A 293 -1.07 23.06 20.14
CA THR A 293 0.13 23.84 20.48
C THR A 293 1.05 23.08 21.40
N THR A 294 2.34 23.37 21.30
CA THR A 294 3.39 22.60 21.97
C THR A 294 4.11 23.40 23.04
N VAL A 295 3.88 24.72 23.06
CA VAL A 295 4.43 25.68 24.03
C VAL A 295 3.30 26.45 24.72
N ASP A 296 3.45 26.69 26.02
CA ASP A 296 2.52 27.52 26.79
C ASP A 296 2.51 28.95 26.27
N GLY A 297 1.32 29.51 26.06
CA GLY A 297 1.14 30.86 25.55
C GLY A 297 1.49 31.04 24.07
N GLN A 298 1.62 29.94 23.31
CA GLN A 298 1.84 29.98 21.87
C GLN A 298 0.69 30.72 21.17
N THR A 299 1.05 31.80 20.45
CA THR A 299 0.10 32.69 19.78
C THR A 299 0.01 32.48 18.28
N ALA A 300 0.93 31.68 17.73
CA ALA A 300 0.95 31.34 16.32
C ALA A 300 1.30 29.87 16.08
N VAL A 301 0.71 29.30 15.04
CA VAL A 301 0.91 27.92 14.60
C VAL A 301 1.33 27.93 13.13
N VAL A 302 2.39 27.19 12.80
CA VAL A 302 2.84 26.98 11.42
C VAL A 302 2.71 25.49 11.08
N VAL A 303 2.15 25.20 9.92
CA VAL A 303 1.98 23.84 9.38
C VAL A 303 2.63 23.78 8.02
N SER A 304 3.74 23.05 7.90
CA SER A 304 4.42 22.83 6.62
C SER A 304 4.18 21.41 6.12
N VAL A 305 3.81 21.30 4.84
CA VAL A 305 3.58 20.06 4.10
C VAL A 305 4.68 19.91 3.06
N PHE A 306 5.31 18.74 3.07
CA PHE A 306 6.44 18.39 2.21
C PHE A 306 6.10 17.21 1.31
N GLN A 307 6.71 17.16 0.12
CA GLN A 307 6.62 16.07 -0.83
C GLN A 307 7.99 15.44 -1.05
N GLY A 308 8.11 14.13 -0.80
CA GLY A 308 9.33 13.37 -1.03
C GLY A 308 9.50 12.18 -0.08
N GLU A 309 10.57 11.41 -0.30
CA GLU A 309 10.82 10.13 0.38
C GLU A 309 11.99 10.19 1.38
N VAL A 310 12.68 11.33 1.50
CA VAL A 310 13.80 11.50 2.41
C VAL A 310 13.28 11.42 3.86
N PRO A 311 13.89 10.61 4.75
CA PRO A 311 13.42 10.47 6.13
C PRO A 311 13.37 11.78 6.91
N GLU A 312 14.30 12.69 6.66
CA GLU A 312 14.32 14.03 7.24
C GLU A 312 13.41 14.96 6.44
N VAL A 313 12.26 15.33 7.02
CA VAL A 313 11.15 15.99 6.28
C VAL A 313 11.59 17.25 5.55
N ARG A 314 12.45 18.07 6.18
CA ARG A 314 12.94 19.36 5.65
C ARG A 314 13.90 19.25 4.46
N LYS A 315 14.37 18.04 4.14
CA LYS A 315 15.20 17.78 2.95
C LYS A 315 14.35 17.43 1.72
N ASN A 316 13.03 17.25 1.91
CA ASN A 316 12.08 17.09 0.82
C ASN A 316 11.58 18.46 0.35
N ASP A 317 10.76 18.46 -0.70
CA ASP A 317 10.25 19.69 -1.30
C ASP A 317 9.10 20.23 -0.44
N GLU A 318 9.22 21.45 0.08
CA GLU A 318 8.12 22.13 0.76
C GLU A 318 7.08 22.55 -0.27
N VAL A 319 5.85 22.05 -0.11
CA VAL A 319 4.76 22.27 -1.07
C VAL A 319 3.81 23.35 -0.56
N VAL A 320 3.46 23.29 0.73
CA VAL A 320 2.53 24.24 1.37
C VAL A 320 3.05 24.59 2.76
N SER A 321 2.97 25.87 3.13
CA SER A 321 3.12 26.33 4.51
C SER A 321 1.91 27.18 4.88
N LEU A 322 1.17 26.76 5.90
CA LEU A 322 0.06 27.51 6.49
C LEU A 322 0.49 28.15 7.81
N ARG A 323 -0.01 29.35 8.11
CA ARG A 323 0.29 30.10 9.32
C ARG A 323 -0.96 30.72 9.94
N LEU A 324 -1.24 30.34 11.18
CA LEU A 324 -2.31 30.92 12.00
C LEU A 324 -1.70 31.83 13.07
N ASP A 325 -1.85 33.16 12.94
CA ASP A 325 -1.34 34.15 13.93
C ASP A 325 -2.40 34.58 14.98
N CYS A 326 -3.50 33.85 15.06
CA CYS A 326 -4.70 34.20 15.82
C CYS A 326 -4.96 33.23 17.00
N VAL A 327 -3.96 32.47 17.42
CA VAL A 327 -4.09 31.50 18.52
C VAL A 327 -4.12 32.25 19.86
N PRO A 328 -5.16 32.10 20.68
CA PRO A 328 -5.22 32.76 21.99
C PRO A 328 -4.17 32.15 22.93
N PRO A 329 -3.44 32.96 23.72
CA PRO A 329 -2.48 32.45 24.70
C PRO A 329 -3.17 31.51 25.69
N ALA A 330 -2.79 30.24 25.67
CA ALA A 330 -3.28 29.21 26.58
C ALA A 330 -2.16 28.21 26.90
N PRO A 331 -2.27 27.40 27.97
CA PRO A 331 -1.40 26.26 28.19
C PRO A 331 -1.28 25.37 26.93
N ARG A 332 -0.11 24.78 26.72
CA ARG A 332 0.14 23.82 25.63
C ARG A 332 -0.91 22.72 25.63
N GLY A 333 -1.30 22.24 24.45
CA GLY A 333 -2.30 21.18 24.34
C GLY A 333 -3.76 21.65 24.41
N ILE A 334 -4.04 22.89 24.83
CA ILE A 334 -5.42 23.41 24.93
C ILE A 334 -5.95 23.93 23.60
N PRO A 335 -5.27 24.85 22.87
CA PRO A 335 -5.72 25.26 21.55
C PRO A 335 -5.70 24.08 20.58
N LYS A 336 -6.82 23.87 19.86
CA LYS A 336 -6.97 22.81 18.87
C LYS A 336 -7.05 23.40 17.47
N VAL A 337 -6.25 22.88 16.57
CA VAL A 337 -6.23 23.28 15.16
C VAL A 337 -6.65 22.08 14.33
N THR A 338 -7.63 22.27 13.46
CA THR A 338 -8.01 21.25 12.47
C THR A 338 -7.31 21.58 11.16
N LEU A 339 -6.53 20.62 10.67
CA LEU A 339 -5.89 20.65 9.35
C LEU A 339 -6.63 19.69 8.44
N VAL A 340 -7.08 20.16 7.28
CA VAL A 340 -7.67 19.34 6.23
C VAL A 340 -6.74 19.42 5.02
N LEU A 341 -6.35 18.26 4.51
CA LEU A 341 -5.54 18.13 3.30
C LEU A 341 -6.36 17.37 2.26
N ASP A 342 -6.79 18.07 1.21
CA ASP A 342 -7.51 17.50 0.09
C ASP A 342 -6.57 17.39 -1.11
N MET A 343 -6.35 16.18 -1.59
CA MET A 343 -5.61 15.92 -2.82
C MET A 343 -6.54 15.45 -3.93
N TYR A 344 -6.36 15.99 -5.13
CA TYR A 344 -7.17 15.65 -6.29
C TYR A 344 -6.39 15.90 -7.58
N SER A 345 -6.81 15.29 -8.68
CA SER A 345 -6.35 15.64 -10.02
C SER A 345 -7.30 16.68 -10.61
N ASP A 346 -6.77 17.74 -11.21
CA ASP A 346 -7.60 18.71 -11.93
C ASP A 346 -7.97 18.22 -13.33
N ASP A 347 -8.86 18.95 -14.01
CA ASP A 347 -9.36 18.58 -15.35
C ASP A 347 -8.25 18.50 -16.43
N VAL A 348 -7.04 18.98 -16.13
CA VAL A 348 -5.87 18.98 -17.01
C VAL A 348 -4.86 17.89 -16.60
N GLY A 349 -5.15 17.12 -15.55
CA GLY A 349 -4.32 16.02 -15.05
C GLY A 349 -3.25 16.45 -14.05
N ASN A 350 -3.24 17.70 -13.59
CA ASN A 350 -2.29 18.11 -12.55
C ASN A 350 -2.75 17.63 -11.19
N LEU A 351 -1.84 17.02 -10.44
CA LEU A 351 -2.07 16.71 -9.04
C LEU A 351 -2.07 18.00 -8.22
N LYS A 352 -3.14 18.25 -7.49
CA LYS A 352 -3.31 19.40 -6.61
C LYS A 352 -3.50 18.98 -5.18
N LEU A 353 -2.93 19.78 -4.29
CA LEU A 353 -3.17 19.74 -2.86
C LEU A 353 -3.87 21.03 -2.47
N ASN A 354 -5.05 20.93 -1.86
CA ASN A 354 -5.70 22.01 -1.13
C ASN A 354 -5.55 21.74 0.36
N ALA A 355 -4.84 22.61 1.06
CA ALA A 355 -4.60 22.50 2.49
C ALA A 355 -5.31 23.65 3.21
N THR A 356 -6.08 23.32 4.24
CA THR A 356 -6.77 24.33 5.06
C THR A 356 -6.55 24.04 6.54
N ALA A 357 -6.20 25.07 7.30
CA ALA A 357 -6.03 24.99 8.74
C ALA A 357 -6.96 26.00 9.40
N HIS A 358 -7.66 25.60 10.46
CA HIS A 358 -8.49 26.52 11.24
C HIS A 358 -8.45 26.19 12.73
N LEU A 359 -8.57 27.23 13.55
CA LEU A 359 -8.62 27.08 15.00
C LEU A 359 -10.04 26.67 15.43
N VAL A 360 -10.16 25.58 16.18
CA VAL A 360 -11.44 25.05 16.65
C VAL A 360 -12.04 25.98 17.71
N GLY A 361 -13.32 26.32 17.55
CA GLY A 361 -14.06 27.16 18.49
C GLY A 361 -13.76 28.67 18.37
N ALA A 362 -12.97 29.07 17.38
CA ALA A 362 -12.78 30.47 17.01
C ALA A 362 -13.84 30.93 15.98
N ASN A 363 -14.00 32.25 15.84
CA ASN A 363 -14.78 32.83 14.74
C ASN A 363 -14.12 32.47 13.38
N GLU A 364 -14.87 32.54 12.28
CA GLU A 364 -14.43 32.18 10.90
C GLU A 364 -13.13 32.88 10.44
N ASP A 365 -12.69 33.92 11.15
CA ASP A 365 -11.50 34.71 10.84
C ASP A 365 -10.17 34.00 11.17
N CYS A 366 -10.16 32.96 12.03
CA CYS A 366 -8.92 32.27 12.41
C CYS A 366 -8.68 31.00 11.57
N ARG A 367 -8.38 31.21 10.30
CA ARG A 367 -8.08 30.16 9.32
C ARG A 367 -6.99 30.61 8.34
N ASP A 368 -6.28 29.64 7.80
CA ASP A 368 -5.38 29.83 6.66
C ASP A 368 -5.57 28.67 5.68
N GLY A 369 -5.32 28.93 4.40
CA GLY A 369 -5.50 27.93 3.37
C GLY A 369 -4.69 28.25 2.14
N ALA A 370 -4.12 27.20 1.55
CA ALA A 370 -3.30 27.31 0.36
C ALA A 370 -3.54 26.11 -0.55
N THR A 371 -3.45 26.35 -1.84
CA THR A 371 -3.48 25.30 -2.86
C THR A 371 -2.13 25.26 -3.56
N ALA A 372 -1.62 24.06 -3.80
CA ALA A 372 -0.37 23.84 -4.51
C ALA A 372 -0.55 22.77 -5.59
N VAL A 373 0.24 22.91 -6.66
CA VAL A 373 0.41 21.86 -7.66
C VAL A 373 1.55 20.97 -7.19
N LEU A 374 1.31 19.67 -7.12
CA LEU A 374 2.30 18.68 -6.72
C LEU A 374 3.16 18.30 -7.92
N HIS A 375 4.42 18.00 -7.64
CA HIS A 375 5.31 17.50 -8.67
C HIS A 375 4.92 16.06 -9.03
N ASP A 376 4.57 15.86 -10.30
CA ASP A 376 4.36 14.57 -10.93
C ASP A 376 5.63 14.17 -11.71
N PHE A 377 5.92 12.87 -11.78
CA PHE A 377 7.09 12.33 -12.49
C PHE A 377 6.96 12.36 -14.02
N SER A 378 5.84 12.86 -14.56
CA SER A 378 5.51 12.80 -15.99
C SER A 378 6.39 13.63 -16.93
N ALA A 379 7.59 14.06 -16.51
CA ALA A 379 8.58 14.68 -17.38
C ALA A 379 9.75 13.77 -17.79
N VAL A 380 9.91 12.55 -17.25
CA VAL A 380 10.94 11.62 -17.73
C VAL A 380 10.46 10.17 -17.69
N ASP A 381 10.23 9.60 -18.87
CA ASP A 381 10.06 8.16 -19.05
C ASP A 381 11.29 7.43 -18.51
N SER A 382 11.07 6.41 -17.67
CA SER A 382 12.04 5.47 -17.07
C SER A 382 12.94 6.01 -15.94
N ILE A 383 12.45 5.90 -14.70
CA ILE A 383 13.32 5.98 -13.52
C ILE A 383 14.19 4.72 -13.47
N THR A 384 15.45 4.86 -13.88
CA THR A 384 16.49 3.85 -13.68
C THR A 384 17.11 4.00 -12.29
N SER A 385 17.76 2.96 -11.77
CA SER A 385 18.49 3.00 -10.49
C SER A 385 19.58 4.09 -10.44
N GLU A 386 20.07 4.55 -11.60
CA GLU A 386 21.00 5.68 -11.69
C GLU A 386 20.34 7.03 -11.38
N GLU A 387 19.03 7.19 -11.62
CA GLU A 387 18.31 8.42 -11.25
C GLU A 387 18.06 8.52 -9.74
N PHE A 388 17.96 7.39 -9.04
CA PHE A 388 17.92 7.35 -7.58
C PHE A 388 19.27 7.80 -6.97
N GLU A 389 20.39 7.43 -7.60
CA GLU A 389 21.71 7.94 -7.24
C GLU A 389 21.95 9.39 -7.68
N LEU A 390 21.35 9.83 -8.80
CA LEU A 390 21.38 11.24 -9.21
C LEU A 390 20.50 12.11 -8.31
N GLU A 391 19.35 11.66 -7.80
CA GLU A 391 18.57 12.42 -6.81
C GLU A 391 19.37 12.58 -5.50
N ALA A 392 20.07 11.52 -5.08
CA ALA A 392 21.03 11.60 -3.98
C ALA A 392 22.19 12.56 -4.29
N ALA A 393 22.79 12.48 -5.49
CA ALA A 393 23.94 13.29 -5.89
C ALA A 393 23.60 14.77 -6.18
N TYR A 394 22.42 15.07 -6.73
CA TYR A 394 21.92 16.41 -7.01
C TYR A 394 21.64 17.19 -5.71
N VAL A 395 21.33 16.46 -4.62
CA VAL A 395 21.22 16.99 -3.25
C VAL A 395 22.61 17.25 -2.61
N TYR A 396 23.67 16.53 -3.01
CA TYR A 396 25.03 16.73 -2.47
C TYR A 396 25.87 17.81 -3.18
N ASP A 397 25.57 18.17 -4.44
CA ASP A 397 26.37 19.16 -5.20
C ASP A 397 26.03 20.65 -4.92
N ARG A 398 25.23 20.94 -3.88
CA ARG A 398 25.12 22.30 -3.33
C ARG A 398 26.31 22.72 -2.45
N THR A 399 27.40 21.96 -2.48
CA THR A 399 28.66 22.32 -1.79
C THR A 399 29.78 22.70 -2.77
N GLY A 400 29.44 23.42 -3.85
CA GLY A 400 30.41 24.14 -4.67
C GLY A 400 30.83 25.46 -4.00
N SER A 401 32.12 25.56 -3.69
CA SER A 401 32.77 26.77 -3.19
C SER A 401 32.63 27.94 -4.17
N GLU A 402 32.29 29.12 -3.64
CA GLU A 402 32.26 30.46 -4.27
C GLU A 402 30.86 31.00 -4.66
N LEU A 403 30.17 31.65 -3.71
CA LEU A 403 29.57 33.01 -3.78
C LEU A 403 28.81 33.36 -2.47
N PRO A 404 28.79 34.64 -2.02
CA PRO A 404 28.43 35.01 -0.65
C PRO A 404 26.91 35.20 -0.49
N GLY A 405 26.21 34.13 -0.10
CA GLY A 405 24.83 34.19 0.38
C GLY A 405 24.80 33.97 1.89
N VAL A 406 24.40 34.98 2.65
CA VAL A 406 24.31 34.94 4.11
C VAL A 406 23.47 33.74 4.58
N CYS A 407 24.09 32.78 5.29
CA CYS A 407 23.36 31.84 6.12
C CYS A 407 22.64 32.62 7.23
N VAL A 408 21.38 32.96 7.02
CA VAL A 408 20.50 33.40 8.11
C VAL A 408 19.95 32.15 8.78
N ASN A 409 20.81 31.46 9.53
CA ASN A 409 20.31 30.62 10.62
C ASN A 409 19.83 31.56 11.74
N ARG A 410 18.55 31.92 11.73
CA ARG A 410 17.90 32.56 12.88
C ARG A 410 17.28 31.50 13.77
N GLN A 411 18.16 30.78 14.46
CA GLN A 411 17.87 29.72 15.42
C GLN A 411 17.25 30.22 16.75
N SER A 412 16.35 31.21 16.71
CA SER A 412 15.78 31.76 17.95
C SER A 412 14.31 32.18 17.86
N ARG A 413 13.60 31.89 16.77
CA ARG A 413 12.15 32.21 16.63
C ARG A 413 11.29 31.09 16.04
N LEU A 414 11.85 30.02 15.52
CA LEU A 414 11.09 28.96 14.85
C LEU A 414 10.57 27.87 15.81
N ASP A 415 11.22 27.66 16.96
CA ASP A 415 10.83 26.58 17.90
C ASP A 415 9.52 26.79 18.68
N GLN A 416 8.91 27.97 18.55
CA GLN A 416 7.67 28.33 19.26
C GLN A 416 6.40 28.19 18.42
N HIS A 417 6.50 27.71 17.17
CA HIS A 417 5.37 27.69 16.22
C HIS A 417 4.91 26.29 15.83
N TYR A 418 5.56 25.24 16.34
CA TYR A 418 5.30 23.86 15.94
C TYR A 418 4.02 23.29 16.56
N ILE A 419 3.62 22.14 16.01
CA ILE A 419 2.38 21.41 16.31
C ILE A 419 2.68 19.92 16.52
N THR A 420 1.84 19.27 17.31
CA THR A 420 1.81 17.81 17.43
C THR A 420 0.41 17.29 17.12
N ALA A 421 0.33 16.11 16.52
CA ALA A 421 -0.92 15.39 16.34
C ALA A 421 -1.44 14.88 17.69
N GLU A 422 -2.77 14.85 17.85
CA GLU A 422 -3.38 14.10 18.95
C GLU A 422 -3.21 12.61 18.69
N VAL A 423 -2.41 11.96 19.54
CA VAL A 423 -2.40 10.49 19.63
C VAL A 423 -3.59 10.12 20.51
N PHE A 424 -4.62 9.51 19.91
CA PHE A 424 -5.68 8.84 20.65
C PHE A 424 -5.28 7.39 20.93
#